data_AF-A0A2R6R9D2-F1
#
_entry.id   AF-A0A2R6R9D2-F1
#
_cell.length_a   1.000
_cell.length_b   1.000
_cell.length_c   1.000
_cell.angle_alpha   90.00
_cell.angle_beta   90.00
_cell.angle_gamma   90.00
#
_symmetry.space_group_name_H-M   'P 1'
#
loop_
_entity.id
_entity.type
_entity.pdbx_description
1 polymer ?
#
loop_
_entity_poly.entity_id
_entity_poly.type
_entity_poly.pdbx_seq_one_letter_code
_entity_poly.pdbx_strand_id
1 'polypeptide(L)'
;MTNFGKMGIRYLHKLNAATVPIELIEKGQNRVIEASLTLIRDRAKLKGELIRAMGGAVASASLLGVPLGHNSSFLQGPAFAPPRIREAIWCGSTNSTTGEGKELNDPRA
;
A
#
# COMPACT_ATOMS: atom_id res chain seq x y z
N MET A 1 -25.31 36.85 13.95
CA MET A 1 -26.16 35.69 13.57
C MET A 1 -25.32 34.86 12.59
N THR A 2 -24.90 33.60 12.75
CA THR A 2 -25.32 32.43 13.53
C THR A 2 -24.09 31.49 13.68
N ASN A 3 -23.56 31.27 14.88
CA ASN A 3 -22.44 30.33 15.13
C ASN A 3 -22.83 29.16 16.06
N PHE A 4 -24.02 29.21 16.66
CA PHE A 4 -24.51 28.19 17.60
C PHE A 4 -24.84 26.85 16.93
N GLY A 5 -25.39 26.86 15.70
CA GLY A 5 -25.72 25.62 14.97
C GLY A 5 -24.49 24.78 14.61
N LYS A 6 -23.38 25.41 14.21
CA LYS A 6 -22.12 24.71 13.87
C LYS A 6 -21.47 24.06 15.09
N MET A 7 -21.58 24.68 16.27
CA MET A 7 -21.05 24.13 17.52
C MET A 7 -21.88 22.94 18.02
N GLY A 8 -23.22 22.99 17.90
CA GLY A 8 -24.11 21.88 18.27
C GLY A 8 -23.89 20.63 17.42
N ILE A 9 -23.75 20.79 16.10
CA ILE A 9 -23.47 19.67 15.18
C ILE A 9 -22.11 19.01 15.49
N ARG A 10 -21.08 19.82 15.79
CA ARG A 10 -19.75 19.31 16.14
C ARG A 10 -19.75 18.57 17.47
N TYR A 11 -20.51 19.04 18.45
CA TYR A 11 -20.69 18.38 19.75
C TYR A 11 -21.45 17.05 19.62
N LEU A 12 -22.53 17.01 18.83
CA LEU A 12 -23.27 15.79 18.48
C LEU A 12 -22.40 14.76 17.76
N HIS A 13 -21.57 15.18 16.81
CA HIS A 13 -20.59 14.29 16.16
C HIS A 13 -19.58 13.74 17.16
N LYS A 14 -19.14 14.54 18.13
CA LYS A 14 -18.18 14.14 19.16
C LYS A 14 -18.80 13.13 20.15
N LEU A 15 -20.06 13.31 20.51
CA LEU A 15 -20.84 12.34 21.30
C LEU A 15 -21.05 11.03 20.53
N ASN A 16 -21.42 11.10 19.24
CA ASN A 16 -21.58 9.92 18.40
C ASN A 16 -20.25 9.16 18.22
N ALA A 17 -19.12 9.85 18.09
CA ALA A 17 -17.80 9.22 18.04
C ALA A 17 -17.41 8.52 19.36
N ALA A 18 -17.86 9.05 20.51
CA ALA A 18 -17.69 8.41 21.81
C ALA A 18 -18.66 7.22 22.04
N THR A 19 -19.66 7.05 21.17
CA THR A 19 -20.73 6.04 21.31
C THR A 19 -20.72 5.03 20.15
N VAL A 20 -19.61 4.86 19.44
CA VAL A 20 -19.50 3.82 18.40
C VAL A 20 -19.37 2.45 19.09
N PRO A 21 -20.26 1.49 18.82
CA PRO A 21 -20.15 0.16 19.40
C PRO A 21 -18.83 -0.51 19.03
N ILE A 22 -18.18 -1.17 19.98
CA ILE A 22 -16.90 -1.87 19.77
C ILE A 22 -17.02 -2.92 18.67
N GLU A 23 -18.15 -3.65 18.63
CA GLU A 23 -18.46 -4.63 17.58
C GLU A 23 -18.45 -4.01 16.18
N LEU A 24 -18.94 -2.76 16.04
CA LEU A 24 -18.93 -2.05 14.77
C LEU A 24 -17.50 -1.67 14.34
N ILE A 25 -16.65 -1.27 15.29
CA ILE A 25 -15.23 -0.97 15.05
C ILE A 25 -14.49 -2.22 14.61
N GLU A 26 -14.65 -3.33 15.34
CA GLU A 26 -14.01 -4.61 15.03
C GLU A 26 -14.44 -5.14 13.67
N LYS A 27 -15.74 -5.13 13.38
CA LYS A 27 -16.26 -5.49 12.05
C LYS A 27 -15.69 -4.60 10.95
N GLY A 28 -15.53 -3.31 11.21
CA GLY A 28 -14.89 -2.37 10.30
C GLY A 28 -13.41 -2.71 10.04
N GLN A 29 -12.64 -2.92 11.10
CA GLN A 29 -11.22 -3.29 11.03
C GLN A 29 -11.02 -4.59 10.26
N ASN A 30 -11.79 -5.64 10.57
CA ASN A 30 -11.70 -6.93 9.91
C ASN A 30 -11.94 -6.81 8.39
N ARG A 31 -12.97 -6.05 7.98
CA ARG A 31 -13.26 -5.82 6.55
C ARG A 31 -12.15 -5.02 5.85
N VAL A 32 -11.58 -4.01 6.50
CA VAL A 32 -10.46 -3.24 5.94
C VAL A 32 -9.23 -4.12 5.77
N ILE A 33 -8.93 -4.96 6.76
CA ILE A 33 -7.81 -5.92 6.71
C ILE A 33 -8.05 -6.92 5.58
N GLU A 34 -9.24 -7.52 5.52
CA GLU A 34 -9.60 -8.51 4.49
C GLU A 34 -9.49 -7.93 3.07
N ALA A 35 -10.01 -6.72 2.85
CA ALA A 35 -9.91 -6.04 1.56
C ALA A 35 -8.44 -5.73 1.19
N SER A 36 -7.65 -5.26 2.17
CA SER A 36 -6.22 -4.98 1.96
C SER A 36 -5.44 -6.24 1.59
N LEU A 37 -5.69 -7.36 2.26
CA LEU A 37 -5.08 -8.64 1.95
C LEU A 37 -5.53 -9.19 0.60
N THR A 38 -6.80 -9.01 0.25
CA THR A 38 -7.37 -9.46 -1.03
C THR A 38 -6.74 -8.72 -2.20
N LEU A 39 -6.52 -7.41 -2.09
CA LEU A 39 -5.80 -6.64 -3.12
C LEU A 39 -4.39 -7.22 -3.41
N ILE A 40 -3.65 -7.57 -2.35
CA ILE A 40 -2.30 -8.16 -2.50
C ILE A 40 -2.39 -9.57 -3.09
N ARG A 41 -3.36 -10.38 -2.62
CA ARG A 41 -3.61 -11.74 -3.11
C ARG A 41 -3.88 -11.76 -4.61
N ASP A 42 -4.81 -10.93 -5.08
CA ASP A 42 -5.20 -10.90 -6.49
C ASP A 42 -4.07 -10.40 -7.38
N ARG A 43 -3.31 -9.38 -6.93
CA ARG A 43 -2.13 -8.90 -7.64
C ARG A 43 -1.04 -9.96 -7.72
N ALA A 44 -0.77 -10.67 -6.62
CA ALA A 44 0.21 -11.75 -6.58
C ALA A 44 -0.21 -12.92 -7.48
N LYS A 45 -1.51 -13.27 -7.50
CA LYS A 45 -2.06 -14.29 -8.38
C LYS A 45 -1.81 -13.95 -9.85
N LEU A 46 -2.22 -12.75 -10.30
CA LEU A 46 -2.07 -12.32 -11.70
C LEU A 46 -0.60 -12.29 -12.13
N LYS A 47 0.31 -11.78 -11.28
CA LYS A 47 1.74 -11.74 -11.59
C LYS A 47 2.34 -13.15 -11.64
N GLY A 48 1.95 -14.04 -10.72
CA GLY A 48 2.38 -15.43 -10.75
C GLY A 48 1.88 -16.19 -11.97
N GLU A 49 0.64 -15.97 -12.39
CA GLU A 49 0.08 -16.55 -13.62
C GLU A 49 0.83 -16.08 -14.86
N LEU A 50 1.12 -14.78 -14.95
CA LEU A 50 1.91 -14.20 -16.05
C LEU A 50 3.31 -14.85 -16.14
N ILE A 51 4.05 -14.92 -15.04
CA ILE A 51 5.41 -15.48 -15.03
C ILE A 51 5.39 -16.97 -15.38
N ARG A 52 4.45 -17.74 -14.83
CA ARG A 52 4.28 -19.17 -15.17
C ARG A 52 3.95 -19.38 -16.65
N ALA A 53 3.09 -18.54 -17.22
CA ALA A 53 2.74 -18.61 -18.64
C ALA A 53 3.93 -18.30 -19.56
N MET A 54 4.84 -17.41 -19.14
CA MET A 54 6.06 -17.10 -19.89
C MET A 54 7.15 -18.17 -19.77
N GLY A 55 7.15 -18.94 -18.68
CA GLY A 55 8.09 -20.03 -18.46
C GLY A 55 9.55 -19.57 -18.27
N GLY A 56 10.44 -20.51 -17.97
CA GLY A 56 11.88 -20.28 -17.87
C GLY A 56 12.38 -19.58 -16.59
N ALA A 57 11.50 -18.95 -15.81
CA ALA A 57 11.86 -18.38 -14.51
C ALA A 57 11.80 -19.43 -13.39
N VAL A 58 12.94 -19.68 -12.73
CA VAL A 58 13.01 -20.49 -11.50
C VAL A 58 12.57 -19.66 -10.28
N ALA A 59 12.88 -18.36 -10.31
CA ALA A 59 12.47 -17.36 -9.34
C ALA A 59 12.27 -16.03 -10.07
N SER A 60 11.38 -15.19 -9.55
CA SER A 60 11.16 -13.82 -10.04
C SER A 60 10.94 -12.89 -8.87
N ALA A 61 11.61 -11.75 -8.88
CA ALA A 61 11.52 -10.77 -7.80
C ALA A 61 10.20 -9.98 -7.90
N SER A 62 9.45 -9.91 -6.79
CA SER A 62 8.20 -9.15 -6.74
C SER A 62 8.26 -8.10 -5.62
N LEU A 63 8.08 -6.84 -5.98
CA LEU A 63 8.15 -5.72 -5.04
C LEU A 63 6.89 -5.63 -4.17
N LEU A 64 7.05 -5.75 -2.86
CA LEU A 64 6.01 -5.46 -1.86
C LEU A 64 6.37 -4.20 -1.08
N GLY A 65 5.60 -3.14 -1.22
CA GLY A 65 5.81 -1.90 -0.47
C GLY A 65 5.12 -1.95 0.89
N VAL A 66 5.88 -1.70 1.97
CA VAL A 66 5.36 -1.54 3.34
C VAL A 66 5.59 -0.09 3.78
N PRO A 67 4.62 0.82 3.58
CA PRO A 67 4.77 2.25 3.89
C PRO A 67 4.58 2.52 5.39
N LEU A 68 5.52 2.07 6.21
CA LEU A 68 5.49 2.19 7.67
C LEU A 68 6.69 3.02 8.15
N GLY A 69 6.42 4.13 8.85
CA GLY A 69 7.45 4.99 9.43
C GLY A 69 7.29 5.26 10.93
N HIS A 70 6.18 4.84 11.56
CA HIS A 70 5.89 5.21 12.95
C HIS A 70 6.83 4.59 13.99
N ASN A 71 7.60 3.56 13.60
CA ASN A 71 8.60 2.91 14.46
C ASN A 71 9.99 3.56 14.39
N SER A 72 10.19 4.61 13.59
CA SER A 72 11.46 5.32 13.51
C SER A 72 11.68 6.18 14.76
N SER A 73 12.91 6.19 15.30
CA SER A 73 13.28 6.92 16.53
C SER A 73 13.58 8.41 16.33
N PHE A 74 13.64 8.88 15.08
CA PHE A 74 13.96 10.28 14.75
C PHE A 74 13.00 10.88 13.71
N LEU A 75 13.03 10.39 12.45
CA LEU A 75 12.16 10.86 11.37
C LEU A 75 11.36 9.72 10.75
N GLN A 76 10.07 9.95 10.49
CA GLN A 76 9.13 8.96 9.92
C GLN A 76 9.04 9.02 8.39
N GLY A 77 9.96 9.74 7.74
CA GLY A 77 10.06 9.88 6.29
C GLY A 77 10.06 8.58 5.48
N PRO A 78 10.60 7.44 5.97
CA PRO A 78 10.58 6.17 5.24
C PRO A 78 9.19 5.68 4.81
N ALA A 79 8.10 6.12 5.47
CA ALA A 79 6.75 5.79 5.06
C ALA A 79 6.42 6.20 3.61
N PHE A 80 7.08 7.24 3.09
CA PHE A 80 6.88 7.76 1.72
C PHE A 80 7.81 7.14 0.67
N ALA A 81 8.74 6.27 1.08
CA ALA A 81 9.77 5.73 0.19
C ALA A 81 9.22 4.79 -0.90
N PRO A 82 8.29 3.84 -0.64
CA PRO A 82 7.96 2.82 -1.63
C PRO A 82 7.45 3.35 -2.98
N PRO A 83 6.59 4.38 -3.05
CA PRO A 83 6.22 5.00 -4.34
C PRO A 83 7.40 5.66 -5.06
N ARG A 84 8.29 6.35 -4.33
CA ARG A 84 9.47 7.04 -4.89
C ARG A 84 10.52 6.09 -5.43
N ILE A 85 10.73 4.96 -4.74
CA ILE A 85 11.62 3.90 -5.22
C ILE A 85 11.09 3.33 -6.55
N ARG A 86 9.78 3.09 -6.65
CA ARG A 86 9.17 2.59 -7.92
C ARG A 86 9.29 3.60 -9.05
N GLU A 87 9.11 4.88 -8.78
CA GLU A 87 9.32 5.96 -9.75
C GLU A 87 10.77 5.95 -10.27
N ALA A 88 11.75 5.84 -9.37
CA ALA A 88 13.16 5.85 -9.74
C ALA A 88 13.61 4.61 -10.54
N ILE A 89 13.06 3.42 -10.26
CA ILE A 89 13.36 2.19 -11.01
C ILE A 89 12.98 2.34 -12.50
N TRP A 90 11.90 3.07 -12.80
CA TRP A 90 11.36 3.22 -14.16
C TRP A 90 11.55 4.63 -14.72
N CYS A 91 12.57 5.35 -14.23
CA CYS A 91 12.88 6.68 -14.73
C CYS A 91 13.42 6.63 -16.16
N GLY A 92 12.89 7.45 -17.06
CA GLY A 92 13.36 7.50 -18.46
C GLY A 92 14.79 8.01 -18.63
N SER A 93 15.42 8.52 -17.56
CA SER A 93 16.83 8.94 -17.58
C SER A 93 17.83 7.79 -17.36
N THR A 94 17.36 6.58 -17.02
CA THR A 94 18.21 5.42 -16.73
C THR A 94 18.12 4.37 -17.83
N ASN A 95 19.12 3.50 -17.92
CA ASN A 95 19.01 2.28 -18.71
C ASN A 95 18.08 1.26 -18.01
N SER A 96 17.73 0.19 -18.72
CA SER A 96 16.84 -0.87 -18.21
C SER A 96 17.58 -2.16 -17.87
N THR A 97 18.90 -2.09 -17.61
CA THR A 97 19.75 -3.25 -17.33
C THR A 97 20.40 -3.14 -15.96
N THR A 98 20.44 -4.23 -15.19
CA THR A 98 21.22 -4.28 -13.94
C THR A 98 22.73 -4.28 -14.22
N GLY A 99 23.54 -4.11 -13.18
CA GLY A 99 25.02 -4.15 -13.31
C GLY A 99 25.57 -5.49 -13.83
N GLU A 100 24.81 -6.58 -13.68
CA GLU A 100 25.15 -7.91 -14.23
C GLU A 100 24.48 -8.17 -15.60
N GLY A 101 23.80 -7.16 -16.17
CA GLY A 101 23.19 -7.26 -17.50
C GLY A 101 21.81 -7.92 -17.53
N LYS A 102 21.10 -8.06 -16.40
CA LYS A 102 19.69 -8.51 -16.41
C LYS A 102 18.77 -7.38 -16.88
N GLU A 103 17.90 -7.68 -17.84
CA GLU A 103 16.92 -6.73 -18.37
C GLU A 103 15.73 -6.59 -17.42
N LEU A 104 15.46 -5.38 -16.92
CA LEU A 104 14.37 -5.09 -15.98
C LEU A 104 13.00 -5.21 -16.65
N ASN A 105 12.90 -4.92 -17.95
CA ASN A 105 11.64 -5.05 -18.69
C ASN A 105 11.22 -6.50 -18.94
N ASP A 106 12.12 -7.48 -18.74
CA ASP A 106 11.76 -8.88 -18.79
C ASP A 106 11.03 -9.26 -17.49
N PRO A 107 9.73 -9.57 -17.51
CA PRO A 107 8.99 -9.96 -16.31
C PRO A 107 9.48 -11.28 -15.69
N ARG A 108 10.38 -12.03 -16.34
CA ARG A 108 11.06 -13.22 -15.80
C ARG A 108 12.29 -12.90 -14.95
N ALA A 109 12.80 -11.67 -15.02
CA ALA A 109 14.05 -11.24 -14.38
C ALA A 109 13.95 -11.11 -12.85
#